data_AF-A0A923Q4H8-F1
#
_entry.id   AF-A0A923Q4H8-F1
#
_cell.length_a   1.000
_cell.length_b   1.000
_cell.length_c   1.000
_cell.angle_alpha   90.00
_cell.angle_beta   90.00
_cell.angle_gamma   90.00
#
_symmetry.space_group_name_H-M   'P 1'
#
loop_
_entity.id
_entity.type
_entity.pdbx_description
1 polymer ?
#
loop_
_entity_poly.entity_id
_entity_poly.type
_entity_poly.pdbx_seq_one_letter_code
_entity_poly.pdbx_strand_id
1 'polypeptide(L)'
;MKSFYVVTLILSGALNFASAEQSPLCEDMVRYACAPGAHFDGTGYVRRGESESELNYKAYESIKPKIINQFAEVLARRGNEEFRTIAMNAFGMKDAPECASTDSQQLGNCHRAVAEGLTSIARDYITGIESRESYLGASAALEDRKLAERHPAFKETIALLKKTYAGMTIYGPTEKLVRETLFPRVQTLLLQKIKRLVTSEANKKILSDIVSTVGFSGADCLNQGSGLAGDLHDNAYYSRASNKFVMCGGQFIKDVSEFKLVRTIAHELSHSIDPYHVLPAGPDGFGPVFATAKELSAADRNYPVTGLVLCLRSEASVKAERAPSKKLTYRKNDQITEAVADWFGAEILADYMVQYHPELSEAQWQAGIGNSFRASCDAYEQHLKSSFFDEHPNLPRKLNALLLAQPKIRQKMGCLPQSQNFIYCDPENPQATAKRIPAAKEEPAKVTKKSKVKAK
;
A
#
# COMPACT_ATOMS: atom_id res chain seq x y z
N MET A 1 -40.08 51.14 -50.38
CA MET A 1 -40.43 50.58 -49.05
C MET A 1 -40.35 49.07 -49.17
N LYS A 2 -39.34 48.44 -48.55
CA LYS A 2 -39.03 47.01 -48.71
C LYS A 2 -39.67 46.21 -47.57
N SER A 3 -40.57 45.28 -47.92
CA SER A 3 -41.10 44.27 -47.01
C SER A 3 -40.06 43.19 -46.75
N PHE A 4 -39.77 42.91 -45.48
CA PHE A 4 -39.03 41.73 -45.06
C PHE A 4 -40.02 40.71 -44.48
N TYR A 5 -40.09 39.54 -45.11
CA TYR A 5 -40.72 38.35 -44.54
C TYR A 5 -39.75 37.70 -43.56
N VAL A 6 -40.17 37.56 -42.30
CA VAL A 6 -39.49 36.73 -41.29
C VAL A 6 -40.06 35.33 -41.40
N VAL A 7 -39.25 34.38 -41.86
CA VAL A 7 -39.57 32.94 -41.84
C VAL A 7 -39.00 32.36 -40.54
N THR A 8 -39.87 32.01 -39.61
CA THR A 8 -39.51 31.26 -38.41
C THR A 8 -39.37 29.78 -38.77
N LEU A 9 -38.14 29.28 -38.82
CA LEU A 9 -37.85 27.86 -38.96
C LEU A 9 -37.98 27.19 -37.58
N ILE A 10 -39.06 26.44 -37.35
CA ILE A 10 -39.19 25.55 -36.18
C ILE A 10 -38.52 24.23 -36.54
N LEU A 11 -37.27 24.04 -36.11
CA LEU A 11 -36.55 22.77 -36.17
C LEU A 11 -36.95 21.92 -34.96
N SER A 12 -38.01 21.13 -35.11
CA SER A 12 -38.32 20.01 -34.22
C SER A 12 -37.40 18.82 -34.54
N GLY A 13 -36.11 18.97 -34.20
CA GLY A 13 -35.17 17.86 -34.17
C GLY A 13 -35.36 17.06 -32.89
N ALA A 14 -36.08 15.94 -32.97
CA ALA A 14 -36.02 14.92 -31.95
C ALA A 14 -34.57 14.40 -31.88
N LEU A 15 -33.81 14.86 -30.88
CA LEU A 15 -32.53 14.29 -30.51
C LEU A 15 -32.80 12.86 -30.05
N ASN A 16 -32.66 11.91 -30.97
CA ASN A 16 -32.48 10.51 -30.63
C ASN A 16 -31.17 10.43 -29.84
N PHE A 17 -31.26 10.51 -28.52
CA PHE A 17 -30.23 9.98 -27.62
C PHE A 17 -30.24 8.47 -27.81
N ALA A 18 -29.57 8.00 -28.87
CA ALA A 18 -29.11 6.63 -28.92
C ALA A 18 -28.38 6.39 -27.60
N SER A 19 -28.86 5.42 -26.81
CA SER A 19 -28.26 5.07 -25.53
C SER A 19 -26.79 4.75 -25.80
N ALA A 20 -25.91 5.70 -25.50
CA ALA A 20 -24.47 5.49 -25.61
C ALA A 20 -24.18 4.26 -24.76
N GLU A 21 -23.79 3.17 -25.43
CA GLU A 21 -23.47 1.93 -24.78
C GLU A 21 -22.38 2.24 -23.75
N GLN A 22 -22.69 2.06 -22.47
CA GLN A 22 -21.74 2.40 -21.40
C GLN A 22 -20.47 1.59 -21.61
N SER A 23 -19.33 2.27 -21.63
CA SER A 23 -18.03 1.63 -21.74
C SER A 23 -17.92 0.53 -20.66
N PRO A 24 -17.44 -0.69 -21.00
CA PRO A 24 -17.20 -1.75 -20.02
C PRO A 24 -16.34 -1.30 -18.83
N LEU A 25 -15.51 -0.27 -19.03
CA LEU A 25 -14.74 0.40 -17.98
C LEU A 25 -15.60 0.95 -16.84
N CYS A 26 -16.81 1.41 -17.13
CA CYS A 26 -17.70 2.08 -16.18
C CYS A 26 -18.40 1.12 -15.21
N GLU A 27 -18.31 -0.18 -15.48
CA GLU A 27 -18.95 -1.23 -14.69
C GLU A 27 -17.95 -2.25 -14.10
N ASP A 28 -16.77 -2.41 -14.72
CA ASP A 28 -15.74 -3.34 -14.24
C ASP A 28 -14.33 -2.74 -14.27
N MET A 29 -14.05 -1.92 -13.26
CA MET A 29 -12.75 -1.29 -13.08
C MET A 29 -11.66 -2.32 -12.72
N VAL A 30 -12.00 -3.44 -12.08
CA VAL A 30 -11.04 -4.51 -11.81
C VAL A 30 -10.46 -5.06 -13.11
N ARG A 31 -11.32 -5.39 -14.08
CA ARG A 31 -10.84 -5.92 -15.36
C ARG A 31 -9.90 -4.95 -16.06
N TYR A 32 -10.18 -3.65 -15.99
CA TYR A 32 -9.31 -2.63 -16.58
C TYR A 32 -7.98 -2.44 -15.81
N ALA A 33 -8.07 -2.24 -14.50
CA ALA A 33 -6.89 -2.06 -13.63
C ALA A 33 -5.99 -3.30 -13.65
N CYS A 34 -6.57 -4.49 -13.73
CA CYS A 34 -5.88 -5.77 -13.81
C CYS A 34 -5.68 -6.26 -15.25
N ALA A 35 -5.69 -5.38 -16.26
CA ALA A 35 -5.15 -5.73 -17.57
C ALA A 35 -3.62 -5.93 -17.48
N PRO A 36 -3.01 -6.87 -18.22
CA PRO A 36 -1.55 -7.02 -18.27
C PRO A 36 -0.88 -5.81 -18.95
N GLY A 37 0.44 -5.68 -18.77
CA GLY A 37 1.27 -4.66 -19.42
C GLY A 37 1.61 -3.45 -18.53
N ALA A 38 2.44 -2.56 -19.09
CA ALA A 38 2.78 -1.28 -18.49
C ALA A 38 1.92 -0.17 -19.10
N HIS A 39 1.33 0.67 -18.25
CA HIS A 39 0.41 1.71 -18.68
C HIS A 39 0.95 3.06 -18.19
N PHE A 40 1.30 3.96 -19.10
CA PHE A 40 1.75 5.30 -18.76
C PHE A 40 0.55 6.23 -18.61
N ASP A 41 0.45 6.93 -17.48
CA ASP A 41 -0.69 7.81 -17.15
C ASP A 41 -0.39 9.31 -17.31
N GLY A 42 0.79 9.68 -17.81
CA GLY A 42 1.25 11.07 -17.85
C GLY A 42 2.14 11.47 -16.67
N THR A 43 2.05 10.74 -15.55
CA THR A 43 2.81 11.02 -14.31
C THR A 43 3.79 9.91 -13.96
N GLY A 44 3.55 8.70 -14.48
CA GLY A 44 4.41 7.55 -14.29
C GLY A 44 3.79 6.30 -14.92
N TYR A 45 4.28 5.13 -14.52
CA TYR A 45 3.73 3.85 -14.91
C TYR A 45 3.72 2.88 -13.74
N VAL A 46 2.89 1.85 -13.87
CA VAL A 46 2.87 0.65 -13.04
C VAL A 46 3.18 -0.55 -13.92
N ARG A 47 4.14 -1.38 -13.50
CA ARG A 47 4.45 -2.64 -14.19
C ARG A 47 3.70 -3.79 -13.54
N ARG A 48 3.06 -4.61 -14.37
CA ARG A 48 2.49 -5.89 -13.96
C ARG A 48 3.21 -7.03 -14.65
N GLY A 49 3.48 -8.10 -13.91
CA GLY A 49 4.08 -9.33 -14.43
C GLY A 49 5.57 -9.53 -14.11
N GLU A 50 6.26 -8.51 -13.57
CA GLU A 50 7.57 -8.71 -12.93
C GLU A 50 7.34 -8.91 -11.44
N SER A 51 7.80 -10.04 -10.89
CA SER A 51 7.69 -10.26 -9.45
C SER A 51 8.63 -9.33 -8.68
N GLU A 52 8.29 -9.01 -7.44
CA GLU A 52 9.18 -8.26 -6.52
C GLU A 52 10.56 -8.91 -6.43
N SER A 53 10.56 -10.24 -6.32
CA SER A 53 11.74 -11.09 -6.34
C SER A 53 12.61 -10.85 -7.58
N GLU A 54 11.99 -10.78 -8.76
CA GLU A 54 12.69 -10.56 -10.02
C GLU A 54 13.30 -9.16 -10.11
N LEU A 55 12.58 -8.13 -9.66
CA LEU A 55 13.08 -6.76 -9.65
C LEU A 55 14.22 -6.58 -8.64
N ASN A 56 14.06 -7.14 -7.43
CA ASN A 56 15.09 -7.16 -6.41
C ASN A 56 16.34 -7.90 -6.90
N TYR A 57 16.16 -9.01 -7.62
CA TYR A 57 17.25 -9.77 -8.21
C TYR A 57 17.99 -8.96 -9.29
N LYS A 58 17.27 -8.35 -10.24
CA LYS A 58 17.87 -7.49 -11.28
C LYS A 58 18.65 -6.32 -10.68
N ALA A 59 18.08 -5.67 -9.67
CA ALA A 59 18.73 -4.58 -8.97
C ALA A 59 19.97 -5.04 -8.19
N TYR A 60 19.90 -6.18 -7.51
CA TYR A 60 21.04 -6.81 -6.84
C TYR A 60 22.17 -7.14 -7.83
N GLU A 61 21.88 -7.81 -8.95
CA GLU A 61 22.88 -8.14 -9.95
C GLU A 61 23.57 -6.89 -10.53
N SER A 62 22.85 -5.76 -10.64
CA SER A 62 23.43 -4.49 -11.08
C SER A 62 24.48 -3.91 -10.12
N ILE A 63 24.38 -4.23 -8.81
CA ILE A 63 25.31 -3.73 -7.78
C ILE A 63 26.30 -4.79 -7.27
N LYS A 64 26.10 -6.06 -7.63
CA LYS A 64 26.92 -7.20 -7.23
C LYS A 64 28.43 -6.98 -7.40
N PRO A 65 28.95 -6.39 -8.50
CA PRO A 65 30.38 -6.11 -8.60
C PRO A 65 30.91 -5.16 -7.51
N LYS A 66 30.10 -4.17 -7.10
CA LYS A 66 30.45 -3.26 -6.00
C LYS A 66 30.44 -3.98 -4.65
N ILE A 67 29.50 -4.90 -4.45
CA ILE A 67 29.41 -5.74 -3.26
C ILE A 67 30.67 -6.60 -3.11
N ILE A 68 31.07 -7.29 -4.19
CA ILE A 68 32.27 -8.13 -4.20
C ILE A 68 33.50 -7.29 -3.84
N ASN A 69 33.66 -6.13 -4.47
CA ASN A 69 34.79 -5.25 -4.18
C ASN A 69 34.79 -4.77 -2.71
N GLN A 70 33.62 -4.43 -2.16
CA GLN A 70 33.52 -3.99 -0.76
C GLN A 70 33.92 -5.09 0.22
N PHE A 71 33.47 -6.33 0.00
CA PHE A 71 33.90 -7.46 0.83
C PHE A 71 35.38 -7.78 0.65
N ALA A 72 35.90 -7.72 -0.58
CA ALA A 72 37.32 -7.95 -0.84
C ALA A 72 38.20 -6.92 -0.10
N GLU A 73 37.81 -5.64 -0.10
CA GLU A 73 38.48 -4.60 0.69
C GLU A 73 38.42 -4.89 2.19
N VAL A 74 37.25 -5.28 2.71
CA VAL A 74 37.06 -5.60 4.13
C VAL A 74 37.93 -6.78 4.55
N LEU A 75 38.02 -7.82 3.72
CA LEU A 75 38.91 -8.96 3.95
C LEU A 75 40.38 -8.55 3.93
N ALA A 76 40.76 -7.59 3.07
CA ALA A 76 42.15 -7.12 2.96
C ALA A 76 42.59 -6.18 4.11
N ARG A 77 41.66 -5.54 4.83
CA ARG A 77 41.98 -4.60 5.92
C ARG A 77 42.73 -5.30 7.07
N ARG A 78 43.74 -4.61 7.61
CA ARG A 78 44.38 -4.97 8.88
C ARG A 78 43.38 -4.81 10.02
N GLY A 79 43.33 -5.76 10.95
CA GLY A 79 42.35 -5.80 12.05
C GLY A 79 41.10 -6.65 11.76
N ASN A 80 40.97 -7.22 10.57
CA ASN A 80 39.87 -8.12 10.19
C ASN A 80 40.34 -9.58 10.02
N GLU A 81 41.43 -9.98 10.68
CA GLU A 81 42.02 -11.32 10.55
C GLU A 81 41.06 -12.43 11.03
N GLU A 82 40.33 -12.17 12.11
CA GLU A 82 39.29 -13.08 12.61
C GLU A 82 38.17 -13.26 11.58
N PHE A 83 37.59 -12.16 11.09
CA PHE A 83 36.54 -12.21 10.06
C PHE A 83 36.99 -12.95 8.81
N ARG A 84 38.22 -12.68 8.35
CA ARG A 84 38.81 -13.33 7.19
C ARG A 84 38.92 -14.83 7.37
N THR A 85 39.38 -15.28 8.55
CA THR A 85 39.50 -16.70 8.88
C THR A 85 38.12 -17.38 8.92
N ILE A 86 37.15 -16.76 9.59
CA ILE A 86 35.77 -17.26 9.65
C ILE A 86 35.17 -17.36 8.24
N ALA A 87 35.33 -16.31 7.42
CA ALA A 87 34.82 -16.30 6.05
C ALA A 87 35.48 -17.37 5.17
N MET A 88 36.81 -17.54 5.26
CA MET A 88 37.51 -18.61 4.55
C MET A 88 37.01 -20.00 4.95
N ASN A 89 36.79 -20.26 6.25
CA ASN A 89 36.23 -21.53 6.72
C ASN A 89 34.78 -21.74 6.23
N ALA A 90 33.97 -20.68 6.25
CA ALA A 90 32.57 -20.73 5.83
C ALA A 90 32.42 -21.22 4.38
N PHE A 91 33.42 -20.96 3.53
CA PHE A 91 33.44 -21.39 2.12
C PHE A 91 34.49 -22.48 1.81
N GLY A 92 35.07 -23.11 2.84
CA GLY A 92 36.07 -24.18 2.66
C GLY A 92 37.35 -23.74 1.93
N MET A 93 37.67 -22.45 1.96
CA MET A 93 38.80 -21.86 1.22
C MET A 93 40.08 -21.77 2.05
N LYS A 94 40.04 -22.06 3.36
CA LYS A 94 41.19 -21.89 4.27
C LYS A 94 42.45 -22.62 3.79
N ASP A 95 42.29 -23.82 3.26
CA ASP A 95 43.40 -24.67 2.81
C ASP A 95 43.64 -24.56 1.29
N ALA A 96 42.91 -23.69 0.59
CA ALA A 96 43.13 -23.46 -0.83
C ALA A 96 44.53 -22.86 -1.05
N PRO A 97 45.29 -23.30 -2.07
CA PRO A 97 46.66 -22.85 -2.32
C PRO A 97 46.80 -21.32 -2.36
N GLU A 98 45.84 -20.64 -2.99
CA GLU A 98 45.79 -19.19 -3.09
C GLU A 98 45.54 -18.48 -1.75
N CYS A 99 44.86 -19.14 -0.81
CA CYS A 99 44.54 -18.59 0.52
C CYS A 99 45.62 -18.89 1.57
N ALA A 100 46.39 -19.96 1.37
CA ALA A 100 47.55 -20.30 2.17
C ALA A 100 48.83 -19.57 1.73
N SER A 101 48.79 -18.89 0.57
CA SER A 101 49.93 -18.22 -0.02
C SER A 101 50.33 -16.93 0.71
N THR A 102 51.63 -16.64 0.72
CA THR A 102 52.19 -15.34 1.13
C THR A 102 52.32 -14.38 -0.05
N ASP A 103 52.07 -14.84 -1.28
CA ASP A 103 52.07 -13.99 -2.47
C ASP A 103 50.85 -13.07 -2.47
N SER A 104 51.11 -11.77 -2.65
CA SER A 104 50.06 -10.74 -2.57
C SER A 104 49.00 -10.87 -3.65
N GLN A 105 49.35 -11.38 -4.84
CA GLN A 105 48.41 -11.57 -5.94
C GLN A 105 47.52 -12.79 -5.68
N GLN A 106 48.10 -13.90 -5.21
CA GLN A 106 47.35 -15.08 -4.81
C GLN A 106 46.40 -14.78 -3.64
N LEU A 107 46.87 -14.06 -2.62
CA LEU A 107 46.02 -13.65 -1.51
C LEU A 107 44.88 -12.72 -1.95
N GLY A 108 45.15 -11.81 -2.91
CA GLY A 108 44.12 -10.98 -3.53
C GLY A 108 43.06 -11.80 -4.27
N ASN A 109 43.47 -12.84 -5.00
CA ASN A 109 42.56 -13.77 -5.65
C ASN A 109 41.71 -14.54 -4.64
N CYS A 110 42.33 -15.02 -3.55
CA CYS A 110 41.61 -15.66 -2.45
C CYS A 110 40.56 -14.72 -1.84
N HIS A 111 40.93 -13.47 -1.51
CA HIS A 111 39.97 -12.51 -0.95
C HIS A 111 38.81 -12.25 -1.90
N ARG A 112 39.04 -12.17 -3.22
CA ARG A 112 37.98 -12.01 -4.20
C ARG A 112 37.04 -13.22 -4.24
N ALA A 113 37.57 -14.45 -4.23
CA ALA A 113 36.76 -15.66 -4.20
C ALA A 113 35.91 -15.77 -2.92
N VAL A 114 36.50 -15.47 -1.75
CA VAL A 114 35.76 -15.41 -0.48
C VAL A 114 34.72 -14.29 -0.49
N ALA A 115 35.04 -13.13 -1.07
CA ALA A 115 34.11 -12.02 -1.22
C ALA A 115 32.91 -12.38 -2.12
N GLU A 116 33.09 -13.18 -3.17
CA GLU A 116 31.99 -13.70 -3.98
C GLU A 116 31.05 -14.60 -3.17
N GLY A 117 31.62 -15.47 -2.32
CA GLY A 117 30.84 -16.26 -1.37
C GLY A 117 30.05 -15.37 -0.40
N LEU A 118 30.71 -14.41 0.25
CA LEU A 118 30.05 -13.43 1.15
C LEU A 118 28.97 -12.62 0.42
N THR A 119 29.18 -12.32 -0.85
CA THR A 119 28.22 -11.63 -1.71
C THR A 119 26.97 -12.49 -1.93
N SER A 120 27.11 -13.81 -2.13
CA SER A 120 25.94 -14.70 -2.21
C SER A 120 25.14 -14.76 -0.90
N ILE A 121 25.80 -14.71 0.25
CA ILE A 121 25.11 -14.59 1.55
C ILE A 121 24.42 -13.23 1.63
N ALA A 122 25.11 -12.16 1.24
CA ALA A 122 24.55 -10.81 1.22
C ALA A 122 23.32 -10.71 0.31
N ARG A 123 23.28 -11.42 -0.84
CA ARG A 123 22.08 -11.51 -1.69
C ARG A 123 20.87 -11.94 -0.90
N ASP A 124 21.00 -12.99 -0.09
CA ASP A 124 19.88 -13.56 0.64
C ASP A 124 19.36 -12.54 1.68
N TYR A 125 20.28 -11.80 2.34
CA TYR A 125 19.94 -10.68 3.21
C TYR A 125 19.36 -9.46 2.47
N ILE A 126 19.79 -9.23 1.23
CA ILE A 126 19.39 -8.09 0.41
C ILE A 126 17.99 -8.33 -0.16
N THR A 127 17.79 -9.48 -0.80
CA THR A 127 16.61 -9.78 -1.62
C THR A 127 15.51 -10.52 -0.86
N GLY A 128 15.82 -11.10 0.31
CA GLY A 128 14.89 -11.95 1.07
C GLY A 128 14.64 -13.32 0.41
N ILE A 129 15.31 -13.61 -0.70
CA ILE A 129 15.23 -14.90 -1.39
C ILE A 129 16.31 -15.79 -0.80
N GLU A 130 15.92 -16.76 0.02
CA GLU A 130 16.86 -17.79 0.46
C GLU A 130 17.34 -18.58 -0.75
N SER A 131 18.62 -18.48 -1.05
CA SER A 131 19.21 -19.32 -2.07
C SER A 131 19.53 -20.69 -1.50
N ARG A 132 18.96 -21.74 -2.11
CA ARG A 132 19.34 -23.13 -1.81
C ARG A 132 20.73 -23.49 -2.36
N GLU A 133 21.38 -22.59 -3.09
CA GLU A 133 22.55 -22.89 -3.94
C GLU A 133 23.89 -22.34 -3.46
N SER A 134 24.01 -21.68 -2.31
CA SER A 134 25.33 -21.21 -1.85
C SER A 134 26.07 -22.30 -1.05
N TYR A 135 26.37 -23.45 -1.67
CA TYR A 135 27.31 -24.44 -1.14
C TYR A 135 28.63 -24.30 -1.90
N LEU A 136 29.64 -23.73 -1.25
CA LEU A 136 30.99 -23.64 -1.81
C LEU A 136 31.96 -24.40 -0.89
N GLY A 137 32.58 -25.45 -1.44
CA GLY A 137 33.68 -26.21 -0.85
C GLY A 137 33.25 -27.54 -0.20
N ALA A 138 34.02 -28.60 -0.46
CA ALA A 138 33.86 -29.91 0.20
C ALA A 138 34.08 -29.87 1.73
N SER A 139 34.64 -28.76 2.23
CA SER A 139 34.99 -28.52 3.64
C SER A 139 34.27 -27.31 4.26
N ALA A 140 33.16 -26.85 3.67
CA ALA A 140 32.41 -25.70 4.17
C ALA A 140 31.82 -25.96 5.58
N ALA A 141 32.05 -25.03 6.51
CA ALA A 141 31.50 -25.12 7.86
C ALA A 141 30.25 -24.25 8.03
N LEU A 142 29.08 -24.89 8.21
CA LEU A 142 27.80 -24.19 8.41
C LEU A 142 27.81 -23.26 9.63
N GLU A 143 28.52 -23.65 10.69
CA GLU A 143 28.66 -22.82 11.90
C GLU A 143 29.52 -21.57 11.63
N ASP A 144 30.60 -21.70 10.86
CA ASP A 144 31.42 -20.53 10.46
C ASP A 144 30.66 -19.58 9.54
N ARG A 145 29.74 -20.09 8.70
CA ARG A 145 28.80 -19.23 7.95
C ARG A 145 27.96 -18.38 8.90
N LYS A 146 27.34 -18.99 9.91
CA LYS A 146 26.54 -18.25 10.90
C LYS A 146 27.38 -17.26 11.69
N LEU A 147 28.65 -17.59 11.99
CA LEU A 147 29.58 -16.68 12.64
C LEU A 147 29.95 -15.50 11.73
N ALA A 148 30.21 -15.74 10.44
CA ALA A 148 30.49 -14.70 9.45
C ALA A 148 29.32 -13.71 9.36
N GLU A 149 28.09 -14.21 9.28
CA GLU A 149 26.87 -13.39 9.23
C GLU A 149 26.67 -12.52 10.49
N ARG A 150 27.11 -13.01 11.66
CA ARG A 150 27.01 -12.28 12.93
C ARG A 150 28.15 -11.29 13.16
N HIS A 151 29.26 -11.44 12.44
CA HIS A 151 30.46 -10.64 12.62
C HIS A 151 30.21 -9.14 12.33
N PRO A 152 30.74 -8.20 13.13
CA PRO A 152 30.56 -6.76 12.91
C PRO A 152 30.92 -6.29 11.50
N ALA A 153 32.06 -6.73 10.96
CA ALA A 153 32.51 -6.37 9.60
C ALA A 153 31.50 -6.77 8.50
N PHE A 154 30.83 -7.92 8.65
CA PHE A 154 29.77 -8.31 7.72
C PHE A 154 28.57 -7.38 7.86
N LYS A 155 28.10 -7.13 9.09
CA LYS A 155 26.95 -6.24 9.35
C LYS A 155 27.18 -4.82 8.85
N GLU A 156 28.37 -4.26 9.07
CA GLU A 156 28.76 -2.94 8.58
C GLU A 156 28.78 -2.89 7.05
N THR A 157 29.33 -3.95 6.42
CA THR A 157 29.32 -4.06 4.95
C THR A 157 27.89 -4.11 4.44
N ILE A 158 27.03 -4.95 5.01
CA ILE A 158 25.61 -5.00 4.66
C ILE A 158 24.96 -3.62 4.84
N ALA A 159 25.19 -2.92 5.94
CA ALA A 159 24.62 -1.58 6.17
C ALA A 159 25.06 -0.56 5.09
N LEU A 160 26.32 -0.59 4.68
CA LEU A 160 26.83 0.25 3.59
C LEU A 160 26.20 -0.11 2.24
N LEU A 161 26.04 -1.40 1.97
CA LEU A 161 25.40 -1.89 0.75
C LEU A 161 23.93 -1.53 0.70
N LYS A 162 23.21 -1.59 1.83
CA LYS A 162 21.82 -1.09 1.92
C LYS A 162 21.74 0.37 1.52
N LYS A 163 22.62 1.23 2.06
CA LYS A 163 22.68 2.65 1.70
C LYS A 163 22.99 2.85 0.21
N THR A 164 23.88 2.04 -0.34
CA THR A 164 24.26 2.10 -1.76
C THR A 164 23.11 1.67 -2.66
N TYR A 165 22.45 0.56 -2.34
CA TYR A 165 21.29 0.05 -3.06
C TYR A 165 20.13 1.04 -3.03
N ALA A 166 19.83 1.62 -1.86
CA ALA A 166 18.80 2.65 -1.71
C ALA A 166 19.12 3.93 -2.51
N GLY A 167 20.40 4.30 -2.61
CA GLY A 167 20.84 5.44 -3.42
C GLY A 167 20.90 5.20 -4.93
N MET A 168 20.95 3.94 -5.38
CA MET A 168 21.08 3.57 -6.81
C MET A 168 19.74 3.24 -7.49
N THR A 169 18.68 3.06 -6.72
CA THR A 169 17.33 2.78 -7.19
C THR A 169 16.55 4.09 -7.39
N ILE A 170 15.42 4.02 -8.11
CA ILE A 170 14.43 5.11 -8.25
C ILE A 170 13.87 5.64 -6.90
N TYR A 171 14.29 5.06 -5.78
CA TYR A 171 13.88 5.42 -4.43
C TYR A 171 14.21 6.86 -4.06
N GLY A 172 15.45 7.31 -4.29
CA GLY A 172 15.84 8.66 -3.89
C GLY A 172 14.94 9.74 -4.49
N PRO A 173 14.75 9.76 -5.83
CA PRO A 173 13.83 10.67 -6.48
C PRO A 173 12.36 10.51 -6.05
N THR A 174 11.84 9.28 -5.97
CA THR A 174 10.42 9.04 -5.63
C THR A 174 10.13 9.34 -4.16
N GLU A 175 11.01 8.96 -3.23
CA GLU A 175 10.89 9.30 -1.81
C GLU A 175 10.95 10.82 -1.62
N LYS A 176 11.84 11.51 -2.35
CA LYS A 176 11.90 12.98 -2.34
C LYS A 176 10.60 13.59 -2.87
N LEU A 177 10.05 13.08 -3.97
CA LEU A 177 8.75 13.48 -4.50
C LEU A 177 7.63 13.29 -3.46
N VAL A 178 7.59 12.14 -2.78
CA VAL A 178 6.63 11.84 -1.72
C VAL A 178 6.79 12.83 -0.57
N ARG A 179 8.00 12.99 -0.05
CA ARG A 179 8.31 13.82 1.12
C ARG A 179 8.00 15.30 0.88
N GLU A 180 8.47 15.83 -0.24
CA GLU A 180 8.47 17.27 -0.49
C GLU A 180 7.20 17.74 -1.20
N THR A 181 6.51 16.85 -1.93
CA THR A 181 5.37 17.23 -2.78
C THR A 181 4.09 16.48 -2.44
N LEU A 182 4.07 15.14 -2.58
CA LEU A 182 2.81 14.40 -2.52
C LEU A 182 2.23 14.36 -1.12
N PHE A 183 3.04 14.07 -0.11
CA PHE A 183 2.59 13.97 1.28
C PHE A 183 1.99 15.30 1.79
N PRO A 184 2.65 16.47 1.67
CA PRO A 184 2.06 17.73 2.08
C PRO A 184 0.75 18.07 1.34
N ARG A 185 0.67 17.77 0.04
CA ARG A 185 -0.56 18.01 -0.76
C ARG A 185 -1.71 17.12 -0.30
N VAL A 186 -1.44 15.82 -0.10
CA VAL A 186 -2.44 14.85 0.38
C VAL A 186 -2.93 15.22 1.78
N GLN A 187 -2.01 15.55 2.69
CA GLN A 187 -2.37 16.00 4.04
C GLN A 187 -3.25 17.25 4.01
N THR A 188 -2.93 18.22 3.14
CA THR A 188 -3.74 19.43 2.95
C THR A 188 -5.14 19.11 2.44
N LEU A 189 -5.27 18.25 1.42
CA LEU A 189 -6.56 17.81 0.89
C LEU A 189 -7.39 17.08 1.96
N LEU A 190 -6.75 16.23 2.79
CA LEU A 190 -7.44 15.52 3.87
C LEU A 190 -7.96 16.48 4.94
N LEU A 191 -7.16 17.48 5.32
CA LEU A 191 -7.59 18.54 6.25
C LEU A 191 -8.78 19.34 5.68
N GLN A 192 -8.78 19.62 4.37
CA GLN A 192 -9.91 20.29 3.72
C GLN A 192 -11.17 19.40 3.74
N LYS A 193 -11.04 18.09 3.47
CA LYS A 193 -12.15 17.14 3.59
C LYS A 193 -12.72 17.10 4.99
N ILE A 194 -11.88 16.99 6.03
CA ILE A 194 -12.32 16.99 7.42
C ILE A 194 -13.15 18.25 7.74
N LYS A 195 -12.65 19.43 7.34
CA LYS A 195 -13.35 20.71 7.55
C LYS A 195 -14.73 20.76 6.90
N ARG A 196 -14.88 20.11 5.74
CA ARG A 196 -16.11 20.09 4.96
C ARG A 196 -17.10 19.04 5.45
N LEU A 197 -16.62 17.84 5.79
CA LEU A 197 -17.46 16.66 6.03
C LEU A 197 -17.83 16.48 7.51
N VAL A 198 -17.03 17.01 8.44
CA VAL A 198 -17.27 16.86 9.87
C VAL A 198 -18.06 18.07 10.38
N THR A 199 -19.27 17.81 10.86
CA THR A 199 -20.22 18.87 11.27
C THR A 199 -19.92 19.43 12.67
N SER A 200 -19.48 18.59 13.60
CA SER A 200 -19.11 19.02 14.96
C SER A 200 -17.76 19.75 14.94
N GLU A 201 -17.73 21.02 15.38
CA GLU A 201 -16.50 21.82 15.47
C GLU A 201 -15.47 21.18 16.42
N ALA A 202 -15.92 20.55 17.50
CA ALA A 202 -15.04 19.83 18.42
C ALA A 202 -14.35 18.65 17.72
N ASN A 203 -15.11 17.82 17.00
CA ASN A 203 -14.55 16.69 16.27
C ASN A 203 -13.68 17.15 15.10
N LYS A 204 -14.07 18.22 14.40
CA LYS A 204 -13.30 18.82 13.31
C LYS A 204 -11.94 19.27 13.81
N LYS A 205 -11.88 19.95 14.97
CA LYS A 205 -10.63 20.34 15.59
C LYS A 205 -9.78 19.13 15.94
N ILE A 206 -10.34 18.15 16.66
CA ILE A 206 -9.63 16.94 17.08
C ILE A 206 -9.02 16.20 15.88
N LEU A 207 -9.82 15.94 14.84
CA LEU A 207 -9.38 15.21 13.65
C LEU A 207 -8.33 16.00 12.87
N SER A 208 -8.50 17.32 12.75
CA SER A 208 -7.52 18.18 12.09
C SER A 208 -6.19 18.22 12.84
N ASP A 209 -6.22 18.32 14.18
CA ASP A 209 -5.02 18.31 15.02
C ASP A 209 -4.24 17.00 14.83
N ILE A 210 -4.91 15.84 14.84
CA ILE A 210 -4.28 14.53 14.60
C ILE A 210 -3.63 14.49 13.22
N VAL A 211 -4.40 14.77 12.16
CA VAL A 211 -3.90 14.68 10.78
C VAL A 211 -2.75 15.65 10.53
N SER A 212 -2.83 16.87 11.07
CA SER A 212 -1.78 17.89 10.89
C SER A 212 -0.44 17.52 11.54
N THR A 213 -0.45 16.60 12.50
CA THR A 213 0.75 16.15 13.21
C THR A 213 1.29 14.81 12.71
N VAL A 214 0.62 14.18 11.73
CA VAL A 214 1.16 12.98 11.07
C VAL A 214 2.47 13.34 10.38
N GLY A 215 3.53 12.57 10.63
CA GLY A 215 4.84 12.75 10.00
C GLY A 215 5.17 11.65 8.98
N PHE A 216 5.80 12.01 7.86
CA PHE A 216 6.39 11.03 6.94
C PHE A 216 7.80 10.61 7.40
N SER A 217 7.96 9.33 7.72
CA SER A 217 9.20 8.78 8.28
C SER A 217 10.19 8.26 7.23
N GLY A 218 9.86 8.37 5.95
CA GLY A 218 10.70 7.90 4.85
C GLY A 218 10.36 6.50 4.38
N ALA A 219 11.35 5.87 3.76
CA ALA A 219 11.22 4.59 3.08
C ALA A 219 11.87 3.40 3.80
N ASP A 220 12.47 3.67 4.96
CA ASP A 220 13.09 2.68 5.80
C ASP A 220 12.02 1.93 6.60
N CYS A 221 11.86 0.64 6.28
CA CYS A 221 10.95 -0.28 6.94
C CYS A 221 11.69 -1.31 7.80
N LEU A 222 12.98 -1.09 8.10
CA LEU A 222 13.87 -2.01 8.81
C LEU A 222 13.41 -2.38 10.22
N ASN A 223 12.65 -1.50 10.89
CA ASN A 223 12.14 -1.74 12.24
C ASN A 223 11.11 -2.89 12.33
N GLN A 224 10.71 -3.49 11.21
CA GLN A 224 9.83 -4.68 11.15
C GLN A 224 10.57 -6.03 11.16
N GLY A 225 11.91 -6.02 11.31
CA GLY A 225 12.67 -7.23 11.70
C GLY A 225 13.23 -8.10 10.58
N SER A 226 13.31 -7.61 9.34
CA SER A 226 13.67 -8.45 8.17
C SER A 226 14.83 -7.94 7.30
N GLY A 227 15.83 -7.24 7.86
CA GLY A 227 16.99 -6.83 7.06
C GLY A 227 16.58 -5.96 5.84
N LEU A 228 17.31 -5.98 4.72
CA LEU A 228 16.96 -5.17 3.54
C LEU A 228 15.68 -5.67 2.83
N ALA A 229 15.31 -6.94 3.02
CA ALA A 229 14.01 -7.44 2.56
C ALA A 229 12.84 -6.62 3.14
N GLY A 230 13.00 -6.04 4.34
CA GLY A 230 12.05 -5.09 4.91
C GLY A 230 11.94 -3.77 4.14
N ASP A 231 13.07 -3.23 3.65
CA ASP A 231 13.07 -2.00 2.84
C ASP A 231 12.51 -2.25 1.43
N LEU A 232 12.71 -3.47 0.91
CA LEU A 232 12.20 -3.90 -0.39
C LEU A 232 10.75 -4.39 -0.35
N HIS A 233 10.20 -4.56 0.85
CA HIS A 233 8.83 -5.02 1.04
C HIS A 233 7.88 -4.02 0.39
N ASP A 234 7.02 -4.49 -0.50
CA ASP A 234 6.04 -3.65 -1.17
C ASP A 234 4.87 -3.33 -0.23
N ASN A 235 5.07 -2.43 0.72
CA ASN A 235 4.04 -2.06 1.69
C ASN A 235 4.13 -0.59 2.14
N ALA A 236 3.06 -0.13 2.75
CA ALA A 236 3.01 1.12 3.50
C ALA A 236 2.26 0.86 4.80
N TYR A 237 2.51 1.67 5.83
CA TYR A 237 1.74 1.58 7.06
C TYR A 237 1.74 2.89 7.82
N TYR A 238 0.65 3.09 8.55
CA TYR A 238 0.53 4.12 9.57
C TYR A 238 0.68 3.55 10.99
N SER A 239 1.58 4.16 11.76
CA SER A 239 1.82 3.85 13.17
C SER A 239 1.08 4.84 14.07
N ARG A 240 0.00 4.37 14.71
CA ARG A 240 -0.77 5.14 15.71
C ARG A 240 0.08 5.58 16.90
N ALA A 241 0.96 4.70 17.40
CA ALA A 241 1.77 4.97 18.58
C ALA A 241 2.74 6.14 18.39
N SER A 242 3.19 6.36 17.17
CA SER A 242 4.15 7.43 16.84
C SER A 242 3.57 8.54 15.97
N ASN A 243 2.29 8.42 15.59
CA ASN A 243 1.60 9.27 14.61
C ASN A 243 2.42 9.46 13.32
N LYS A 244 2.96 8.37 12.78
CA LYS A 244 3.89 8.40 11.65
C LYS A 244 3.44 7.46 10.55
N PHE A 245 3.62 7.91 9.33
CA PHE A 245 3.42 7.15 8.10
C PHE A 245 4.78 6.76 7.52
N VAL A 246 4.90 5.52 7.06
CA VAL A 246 6.08 4.97 6.36
C VAL A 246 5.60 4.36 5.05
N MET A 247 6.36 4.54 3.97
CA MET A 247 6.14 3.87 2.69
C MET A 247 7.41 3.14 2.30
N CYS A 248 7.42 1.82 2.42
CA CYS A 248 8.62 1.01 2.19
C CYS A 248 9.14 1.18 0.77
N GLY A 249 10.47 1.14 0.60
CA GLY A 249 11.13 1.26 -0.69
C GLY A 249 10.57 0.33 -1.76
N GLY A 250 10.12 -0.88 -1.41
CA GLY A 250 9.44 -1.81 -2.33
C GLY A 250 8.34 -1.17 -3.18
N GLN A 251 7.54 -0.27 -2.57
CA GLN A 251 6.45 0.44 -3.24
C GLN A 251 6.91 1.35 -4.37
N PHE A 252 8.17 1.78 -4.36
CA PHE A 252 8.78 2.64 -5.36
C PHE A 252 9.41 1.86 -6.51
N ILE A 253 9.66 0.54 -6.39
CA ILE A 253 10.27 -0.24 -7.47
C ILE A 253 9.23 -0.51 -8.57
N LYS A 254 8.08 -1.07 -8.18
CA LYS A 254 7.06 -1.54 -9.12
C LYS A 254 6.29 -0.38 -9.74
N ASP A 255 6.14 0.70 -8.96
CA ASP A 255 5.19 1.76 -9.25
C ASP A 255 5.79 3.14 -9.02
N VAL A 256 5.86 3.91 -10.10
CA VAL A 256 6.21 5.33 -10.05
C VAL A 256 5.04 6.23 -10.45
N SER A 257 3.83 5.66 -10.62
CA SER A 257 2.62 6.44 -10.84
C SER A 257 2.33 7.32 -9.63
N GLU A 258 2.25 8.63 -9.87
CA GLU A 258 1.94 9.62 -8.85
C GLU A 258 0.58 9.33 -8.21
N PHE A 259 -0.39 8.86 -8.98
CA PHE A 259 -1.74 8.55 -8.52
C PHE A 259 -1.81 7.37 -7.57
N LYS A 260 -0.99 6.33 -7.82
CA LYS A 260 -0.80 5.23 -6.86
C LYS A 260 -0.24 5.74 -5.55
N LEU A 261 0.82 6.54 -5.60
CA LEU A 261 1.47 7.10 -4.41
C LEU A 261 0.50 7.98 -3.62
N VAL A 262 -0.24 8.86 -4.29
CA VAL A 262 -1.27 9.72 -3.69
C VAL A 262 -2.36 8.90 -2.99
N ARG A 263 -2.89 7.86 -3.64
CA ARG A 263 -3.90 6.99 -3.04
C ARG A 263 -3.36 6.25 -1.82
N THR A 264 -2.15 5.72 -1.91
CA THR A 264 -1.51 5.02 -0.77
C THR A 264 -1.27 5.97 0.40
N ILE A 265 -0.72 7.17 0.16
CA ILE A 265 -0.55 8.17 1.22
C ILE A 265 -1.90 8.53 1.84
N ALA A 266 -2.92 8.79 1.02
CA ALA A 266 -4.25 9.18 1.52
C ALA A 266 -4.89 8.06 2.37
N HIS A 267 -4.76 6.81 1.93
CA HIS A 267 -5.21 5.64 2.68
C HIS A 267 -4.49 5.54 4.03
N GLU A 268 -3.16 5.56 4.06
CA GLU A 268 -2.42 5.44 5.32
C GLU A 268 -2.66 6.60 6.28
N LEU A 269 -2.71 7.84 5.79
CA LEU A 269 -3.04 9.00 6.62
C LEU A 269 -4.44 8.88 7.23
N SER A 270 -5.37 8.24 6.53
CA SER A 270 -6.75 8.08 6.99
C SER A 270 -6.87 7.08 8.14
N HIS A 271 -5.92 6.17 8.34
CA HIS A 271 -5.86 5.35 9.55
C HIS A 271 -5.63 6.15 10.83
N SER A 272 -5.19 7.42 10.73
CA SER A 272 -5.13 8.34 11.88
C SER A 272 -6.51 8.79 12.37
N ILE A 273 -7.55 8.62 11.54
CA ILE A 273 -8.91 9.10 11.80
C ILE A 273 -9.98 8.06 11.49
N ASP A 274 -9.61 6.80 11.31
CA ASP A 274 -10.56 5.72 11.01
C ASP A 274 -11.43 5.35 12.24
N PRO A 275 -12.46 4.49 12.07
CA PRO A 275 -13.40 4.15 13.16
C PRO A 275 -12.75 3.51 14.39
N TYR A 276 -11.49 3.08 14.30
CA TYR A 276 -10.75 2.53 15.46
C TYR A 276 -10.73 3.53 16.64
N HIS A 277 -10.75 4.83 16.36
CA HIS A 277 -10.73 5.90 17.36
C HIS A 277 -12.08 6.19 18.03
N VAL A 278 -13.18 5.56 17.60
CA VAL A 278 -14.51 5.79 18.19
C VAL A 278 -14.74 4.95 19.45
N LEU A 279 -13.93 3.91 19.69
CA LEU A 279 -14.06 3.09 20.89
C LEU A 279 -13.26 3.67 22.06
N PRO A 280 -13.79 3.65 23.30
CA PRO A 280 -13.03 4.02 24.48
C PRO A 280 -11.77 3.14 24.55
N ALA A 281 -10.61 3.80 24.47
CA ALA A 281 -9.25 3.26 24.54
C ALA A 281 -9.20 1.72 24.53
N GLY A 282 -8.96 1.14 23.34
CA GLY A 282 -8.45 -0.24 23.27
C GLY A 282 -7.19 -0.39 24.14
N PRO A 283 -6.67 -1.62 24.33
CA PRO A 283 -5.55 -1.90 25.24
C PRO A 283 -4.29 -1.04 25.03
N ASP A 284 -4.16 -0.39 23.86
CA ASP A 284 -3.03 0.45 23.53
C ASP A 284 -3.25 1.94 23.86
N GLY A 285 -4.43 2.40 24.31
CA GLY A 285 -4.61 3.71 24.95
C GLY A 285 -4.39 4.98 24.12
N PHE A 286 -3.93 4.90 22.86
CA PHE A 286 -3.55 6.07 22.08
C PHE A 286 -4.67 6.56 21.15
N GLY A 287 -5.22 7.74 21.45
CA GLY A 287 -6.10 8.49 20.56
C GLY A 287 -7.30 9.13 21.26
N PRO A 288 -7.88 10.19 20.68
CA PRO A 288 -9.10 10.79 21.20
C PRO A 288 -10.28 9.84 21.00
N VAL A 289 -11.12 9.72 22.03
CA VAL A 289 -12.35 8.91 21.99
C VAL A 289 -13.49 9.81 21.56
N PHE A 290 -14.06 9.56 20.37
CA PHE A 290 -15.16 10.38 19.85
C PHE A 290 -16.52 10.08 20.50
N ALA A 291 -16.71 8.86 21.01
CA ALA A 291 -17.93 8.47 21.70
C ALA A 291 -17.69 7.35 22.71
N THR A 292 -18.44 7.35 23.81
CA THR A 292 -18.47 6.23 24.76
C THR A 292 -19.49 5.18 24.31
N ALA A 293 -19.31 4.65 23.11
CA ALA A 293 -20.18 3.59 22.60
C ALA A 293 -19.86 2.26 23.31
N LYS A 294 -20.88 1.68 23.95
CA LYS A 294 -20.79 0.33 24.55
C LYS A 294 -20.97 -0.80 23.53
N GLU A 295 -21.46 -0.47 22.33
CA GLU A 295 -21.78 -1.40 21.25
C GLU A 295 -21.25 -0.88 19.91
N LEU A 296 -20.81 -1.79 19.02
CA LEU A 296 -20.25 -1.42 17.71
C LEU A 296 -21.28 -0.73 16.82
N SER A 297 -22.56 -1.13 16.90
CA SER A 297 -23.63 -0.48 16.13
C SER A 297 -23.82 0.99 16.52
N ALA A 298 -23.59 1.33 17.80
CA ALA A 298 -23.60 2.71 18.27
C ALA A 298 -22.32 3.44 17.84
N ALA A 299 -21.16 2.78 17.92
CA ALA A 299 -19.89 3.34 17.46
C ALA A 299 -19.92 3.65 15.95
N ASP A 300 -20.46 2.75 15.13
CA ASP A 300 -20.64 2.92 13.68
C ASP A 300 -21.50 4.17 13.36
N ARG A 301 -22.53 4.45 14.17
CA ARG A 301 -23.39 5.64 14.03
C ARG A 301 -22.73 6.93 14.50
N ASN A 302 -21.81 6.83 15.45
CA ASN A 302 -21.16 7.97 16.09
C ASN A 302 -19.86 8.38 15.39
N TYR A 303 -19.49 7.74 14.29
CA TYR A 303 -18.32 8.14 13.52
C TYR A 303 -18.47 9.60 13.02
N PRO A 304 -17.45 10.47 13.17
CA PRO A 304 -17.60 11.90 12.90
C PRO A 304 -18.01 12.28 11.48
N VAL A 305 -17.71 11.43 10.48
CA VAL A 305 -18.22 11.60 9.11
C VAL A 305 -19.58 10.92 9.02
N THR A 306 -20.64 11.72 9.10
CA THR A 306 -22.02 11.24 9.28
C THR A 306 -22.43 10.26 8.19
N GLY A 307 -22.92 9.07 8.59
CA GLY A 307 -23.47 8.06 7.70
C GLY A 307 -22.47 7.25 6.89
N LEU A 308 -21.17 7.61 6.89
CA LEU A 308 -20.14 6.95 6.09
C LEU A 308 -20.03 5.46 6.43
N VAL A 309 -19.83 5.15 7.72
CA VAL A 309 -19.62 3.77 8.17
C VAL A 309 -20.81 2.87 7.85
N LEU A 310 -22.03 3.35 8.11
CA LEU A 310 -23.25 2.59 7.79
C LEU A 310 -23.38 2.32 6.29
N CYS A 311 -22.99 3.27 5.45
CA CYS A 311 -23.00 3.09 4.01
C CYS A 311 -21.96 2.06 3.57
N LEU A 312 -20.71 2.15 4.05
CA LEU A 312 -19.64 1.21 3.69
C LEU A 312 -19.95 -0.23 4.13
N ARG A 313 -20.73 -0.42 5.20
CA ARG A 313 -21.25 -1.73 5.63
C ARG A 313 -22.32 -2.32 4.71
N SER A 314 -22.99 -1.50 3.91
CA SER A 314 -24.12 -1.93 3.09
C SER A 314 -23.68 -2.87 1.96
N GLU A 315 -24.50 -3.88 1.68
CA GLU A 315 -24.39 -4.75 0.49
C GLU A 315 -24.41 -3.97 -0.83
N ALA A 316 -25.10 -2.83 -0.83
CA ALA A 316 -25.20 -1.94 -1.97
C ALA A 316 -23.96 -1.05 -2.17
N SER A 317 -22.95 -1.15 -1.29
CA SER A 317 -21.66 -0.47 -1.40
C SER A 317 -20.52 -1.50 -1.27
N VAL A 318 -19.47 -1.17 -0.52
CA VAL A 318 -18.28 -2.00 -0.30
C VAL A 318 -18.60 -3.31 0.42
N LYS A 319 -19.67 -3.34 1.23
CA LYS A 319 -20.00 -4.47 2.10
C LYS A 319 -18.83 -4.81 3.01
N ALA A 320 -18.31 -3.83 3.74
CA ALA A 320 -17.21 -4.05 4.68
C ALA A 320 -17.65 -5.05 5.77
N GLU A 321 -17.07 -6.24 5.77
CA GLU A 321 -17.52 -7.35 6.61
C GLU A 321 -16.92 -7.27 8.02
N ARG A 322 -17.57 -7.96 8.95
CA ARG A 322 -17.07 -8.19 10.30
C ARG A 322 -17.16 -9.68 10.58
N ALA A 323 -16.02 -10.34 10.76
CA ALA A 323 -16.02 -11.74 11.16
C ALA A 323 -16.51 -11.87 12.62
N PRO A 324 -17.16 -12.98 12.98
CA PRO A 324 -17.65 -13.19 14.34
C PRO A 324 -16.51 -13.10 15.37
N SER A 325 -16.65 -12.20 16.35
CA SER A 325 -15.67 -12.01 17.42
C SER A 325 -16.38 -11.81 18.76
N LYS A 326 -15.80 -12.37 19.84
CA LYS A 326 -16.25 -12.12 21.22
C LYS A 326 -15.83 -10.75 21.74
N LYS A 327 -14.84 -10.11 21.11
CA LYS A 327 -14.31 -8.81 21.51
C LYS A 327 -14.89 -7.72 20.61
N LEU A 328 -15.34 -6.64 21.25
CA LEU A 328 -15.74 -5.41 20.58
C LEU A 328 -14.48 -4.73 20.01
N THR A 329 -14.17 -4.92 18.73
CA THR A 329 -12.97 -4.35 18.14
C THR A 329 -13.13 -4.07 16.65
N TYR A 330 -12.46 -3.02 16.19
CA TYR A 330 -12.29 -2.64 14.79
C TYR A 330 -10.92 -3.07 14.22
N ARG A 331 -10.13 -3.90 14.93
CA ARG A 331 -8.83 -4.41 14.43
C ARG A 331 -9.03 -5.70 13.64
N LYS A 332 -8.78 -6.81 14.36
CA LYS A 332 -8.83 -8.14 13.82
C LYS A 332 -10.27 -8.53 13.59
N ASN A 333 -10.54 -9.01 12.39
CA ASN A 333 -11.86 -9.47 11.96
C ASN A 333 -12.87 -8.35 11.62
N ASP A 334 -12.42 -7.14 11.27
CA ASP A 334 -13.33 -6.09 10.83
C ASP A 334 -12.72 -5.26 9.68
N GLN A 335 -13.43 -5.18 8.54
CA GLN A 335 -12.93 -4.49 7.35
C GLN A 335 -13.20 -2.99 7.31
N ILE A 336 -13.88 -2.43 8.32
CA ILE A 336 -14.35 -1.05 8.23
C ILE A 336 -13.23 0.00 8.31
N THR A 337 -12.15 -0.29 9.01
CA THR A 337 -10.99 0.63 9.09
C THR A 337 -10.35 0.77 7.72
N GLU A 338 -10.12 -0.36 7.05
CA GLU A 338 -9.59 -0.41 5.70
C GLU A 338 -10.56 0.20 4.67
N ALA A 339 -11.86 -0.08 4.79
CA ALA A 339 -12.87 0.49 3.90
C ALA A 339 -12.97 2.02 4.04
N VAL A 340 -12.86 2.57 5.24
CA VAL A 340 -12.84 4.03 5.46
C VAL A 340 -11.55 4.64 4.91
N ALA A 341 -10.40 4.00 5.15
CA ALA A 341 -9.12 4.44 4.60
C ALA A 341 -9.12 4.42 3.05
N ASP A 342 -9.67 3.37 2.45
CA ASP A 342 -9.90 3.28 1.00
C ASP A 342 -10.82 4.39 0.49
N TRP A 343 -11.88 4.71 1.22
CA TRP A 343 -12.85 5.73 0.82
C TRP A 343 -12.19 7.12 0.76
N PHE A 344 -11.44 7.48 1.80
CA PHE A 344 -10.63 8.71 1.78
C PHE A 344 -9.55 8.64 0.69
N GLY A 345 -8.94 7.48 0.48
CA GLY A 345 -8.00 7.26 -0.62
C GLY A 345 -8.58 7.64 -1.98
N ALA A 346 -9.80 7.20 -2.28
CA ALA A 346 -10.51 7.54 -3.52
C ALA A 346 -10.92 9.02 -3.59
N GLU A 347 -11.44 9.57 -2.50
CA GLU A 347 -11.84 10.98 -2.44
C GLU A 347 -10.68 11.95 -2.63
N ILE A 348 -9.55 11.67 -1.99
CA ILE A 348 -8.35 12.51 -2.08
C ILE A 348 -7.69 12.32 -3.44
N LEU A 349 -7.63 11.11 -3.98
CA LEU A 349 -7.14 10.88 -5.34
C LEU A 349 -7.93 11.70 -6.37
N ALA A 350 -9.26 11.67 -6.29
CA ALA A 350 -10.12 12.44 -7.20
C ALA A 350 -9.87 13.94 -7.09
N ASP A 351 -9.82 14.49 -5.87
CA ASP A 351 -9.55 15.91 -5.64
C ASP A 351 -8.13 16.30 -6.07
N TYR A 352 -7.15 15.43 -5.83
CA TYR A 352 -5.76 15.62 -6.23
C TYR A 352 -5.63 15.74 -7.75
N MET A 353 -6.19 14.78 -8.48
CA MET A 353 -6.12 14.79 -9.95
C MET A 353 -6.85 16.00 -10.54
N VAL A 354 -8.01 16.40 -10.00
CA VAL A 354 -8.72 17.62 -10.45
C VAL A 354 -7.88 18.87 -10.21
N GLN A 355 -7.24 18.97 -9.03
CA GLN A 355 -6.56 20.18 -8.62
C GLN A 355 -5.17 20.34 -9.23
N TYR A 356 -4.39 19.25 -9.31
CA TYR A 356 -2.98 19.30 -9.69
C TYR A 356 -2.70 18.78 -11.10
N HIS A 357 -3.68 18.14 -11.74
CA HIS A 357 -3.56 17.59 -13.09
C HIS A 357 -4.82 17.88 -13.96
N PRO A 358 -5.31 19.15 -14.01
CA PRO A 358 -6.51 19.49 -14.77
C PRO A 358 -6.35 19.31 -16.30
N GLU A 359 -5.11 19.26 -16.79
CA GLU A 359 -4.74 19.16 -18.21
C GLU A 359 -4.77 17.74 -18.78
N LEU A 360 -4.90 16.71 -17.92
CA LEU A 360 -4.91 15.34 -18.39
C LEU A 360 -6.13 15.05 -19.26
N SER A 361 -5.88 14.33 -20.35
CA SER A 361 -6.95 13.77 -21.18
C SER A 361 -7.77 12.72 -20.43
N GLU A 362 -8.98 12.43 -20.93
CA GLU A 362 -9.82 11.36 -20.39
C GLU A 362 -9.08 10.01 -20.35
N ALA A 363 -8.34 9.67 -21.40
CA ALA A 363 -7.56 8.42 -21.45
C ALA A 363 -6.46 8.38 -20.38
N GLN A 364 -5.78 9.50 -20.11
CA GLN A 364 -4.78 9.59 -19.03
C GLN A 364 -5.42 9.49 -17.65
N TRP A 365 -6.61 10.08 -17.47
CA TRP A 365 -7.41 9.89 -16.25
C TRP A 365 -7.76 8.43 -16.03
N GLN A 366 -8.28 7.75 -17.06
CA GLN A 366 -8.62 6.33 -16.98
C GLN A 366 -7.38 5.50 -16.66
N ALA A 367 -6.25 5.73 -17.35
CA ALA A 367 -4.97 5.07 -17.08
C ALA A 367 -4.47 5.33 -15.65
N GLY A 368 -4.56 6.57 -15.16
CA GLY A 368 -4.11 6.96 -13.83
C GLY A 368 -4.92 6.32 -12.70
N ILE A 369 -6.25 6.31 -12.84
CA ILE A 369 -7.16 5.60 -11.92
C ILE A 369 -6.92 4.09 -11.97
N GLY A 370 -6.62 3.53 -13.14
CA GLY A 370 -6.23 2.11 -13.28
C GLY A 370 -4.90 1.80 -12.59
N ASN A 371 -3.91 2.65 -12.79
CA ASN A 371 -2.58 2.50 -12.20
C ASN A 371 -2.60 2.60 -10.68
N SER A 372 -3.50 3.39 -10.09
CA SER A 372 -3.58 3.49 -8.62
C SER A 372 -3.96 2.18 -7.92
N PHE A 373 -4.41 1.15 -8.65
CA PHE A 373 -4.77 -0.16 -8.11
C PHE A 373 -4.11 -1.35 -8.83
N ARG A 374 -3.37 -1.12 -9.92
CA ARG A 374 -2.79 -2.20 -10.74
C ARG A 374 -1.86 -3.12 -9.93
N ALA A 375 -1.10 -2.57 -8.99
CA ALA A 375 -0.24 -3.34 -8.10
C ALA A 375 -1.02 -4.24 -7.12
N SER A 376 -2.27 -3.91 -6.78
CA SER A 376 -3.12 -4.71 -5.91
C SER A 376 -3.70 -5.95 -6.59
N CYS A 377 -3.61 -6.04 -7.92
CA CYS A 377 -4.15 -7.17 -8.69
C CYS A 377 -3.43 -8.49 -8.38
N ASP A 378 -2.12 -8.46 -8.18
CA ASP A 378 -1.33 -9.67 -7.93
C ASP A 378 -1.61 -10.22 -6.52
N ALA A 379 -1.75 -9.32 -5.52
CA ALA A 379 -2.20 -9.69 -4.19
C ALA A 379 -3.61 -10.31 -4.23
N TYR A 380 -4.53 -9.70 -4.97
CA TYR A 380 -5.90 -10.22 -5.09
C TYR A 380 -5.95 -11.65 -5.64
N GLU A 381 -5.18 -11.98 -6.68
CA GLU A 381 -5.11 -13.34 -7.23
C GLU A 381 -4.58 -14.37 -6.21
N GLN A 382 -3.72 -13.94 -5.28
CA GLN A 382 -3.25 -14.77 -4.18
C GLN A 382 -4.32 -14.90 -3.07
N HIS A 383 -5.00 -13.81 -2.72
CA HIS A 383 -6.06 -13.80 -1.71
C HIS A 383 -7.25 -14.68 -2.08
N LEU A 384 -7.60 -14.77 -3.37
CA LEU A 384 -8.61 -15.70 -3.87
C LEU A 384 -8.33 -17.17 -3.52
N LYS A 385 -7.07 -17.51 -3.21
CA LYS A 385 -6.64 -18.85 -2.83
C LYS A 385 -6.53 -19.05 -1.32
N SER A 386 -6.68 -17.99 -0.52
CA SER A 386 -6.52 -18.02 0.94
C SER A 386 -7.88 -18.18 1.62
N SER A 387 -7.94 -18.97 2.70
CA SER A 387 -9.15 -19.18 3.51
C SER A 387 -9.23 -18.26 4.75
N PHE A 388 -8.25 -17.36 4.92
CA PHE A 388 -8.18 -16.47 6.08
C PHE A 388 -9.04 -15.22 5.87
N PHE A 389 -9.61 -14.71 6.96
CA PHE A 389 -10.29 -13.43 6.93
C PHE A 389 -9.27 -12.31 6.74
N ASP A 390 -9.43 -11.53 5.68
CA ASP A 390 -8.64 -10.33 5.41
C ASP A 390 -9.35 -9.10 5.97
N GLU A 391 -8.58 -8.25 6.65
CA GLU A 391 -9.06 -6.95 7.15
C GLU A 391 -9.31 -5.97 6.00
N HIS A 392 -8.80 -6.23 4.79
CA HIS A 392 -9.14 -5.45 3.61
C HIS A 392 -10.40 -5.99 2.92
N PRO A 393 -11.33 -5.13 2.48
CA PRO A 393 -12.37 -5.55 1.56
C PRO A 393 -11.76 -6.17 0.30
N ASN A 394 -12.46 -7.13 -0.31
CA ASN A 394 -11.96 -7.74 -1.54
C ASN A 394 -11.78 -6.70 -2.66
N LEU A 395 -10.82 -6.95 -3.55
CA LEU A 395 -10.45 -6.00 -4.59
C LEU A 395 -11.64 -5.56 -5.48
N PRO A 396 -12.55 -6.45 -5.94
CA PRO A 396 -13.73 -6.02 -6.68
C PRO A 396 -14.62 -5.03 -5.96
N ARG A 397 -14.83 -5.20 -4.66
CA ARG A 397 -15.60 -4.23 -3.87
C ARG A 397 -14.86 -2.91 -3.73
N LYS A 398 -13.54 -2.92 -3.51
CA LYS A 398 -12.71 -1.70 -3.46
C LYS A 398 -12.77 -0.91 -4.76
N LEU A 399 -12.61 -1.58 -5.90
CA LEU A 399 -12.55 -0.90 -7.20
C LEU A 399 -13.94 -0.54 -7.72
N ASN A 400 -14.88 -1.48 -7.76
CA ASN A 400 -16.16 -1.24 -8.44
C ASN A 400 -17.18 -0.53 -7.54
N ALA A 401 -17.21 -0.88 -6.24
CA ALA A 401 -18.23 -0.36 -5.32
C ALA A 401 -17.82 0.92 -4.57
N LEU A 402 -16.52 1.25 -4.57
CA LEU A 402 -15.99 2.45 -3.92
C LEU A 402 -15.35 3.41 -4.92
N LEU A 403 -14.28 3.00 -5.60
CA LEU A 403 -13.56 3.90 -6.50
C LEU A 403 -14.43 4.31 -7.70
N LEU A 404 -14.95 3.31 -8.41
CA LEU A 404 -15.79 3.50 -9.60
C LEU A 404 -17.20 3.99 -9.25
N ALA A 405 -17.59 4.00 -7.97
CA ALA A 405 -18.83 4.63 -7.51
C ALA A 405 -18.65 6.15 -7.31
N GLN A 406 -17.41 6.63 -7.11
CA GLN A 406 -17.13 8.03 -6.80
C GLN A 406 -17.52 8.95 -7.98
N PRO A 407 -18.39 9.96 -7.79
CA PRO A 407 -18.99 10.72 -8.90
C PRO A 407 -18.01 11.50 -9.77
N LYS A 408 -16.96 12.09 -9.18
CA LYS A 408 -15.93 12.85 -9.92
C LYS A 408 -15.09 11.93 -10.79
N ILE A 409 -14.69 10.78 -10.28
CA ILE A 409 -13.97 9.74 -11.01
C ILE A 409 -14.84 9.25 -12.18
N ARG A 410 -16.11 8.89 -11.92
CA ARG A 410 -17.04 8.48 -12.98
C ARG A 410 -17.16 9.54 -14.07
N GLN A 411 -17.41 10.79 -13.68
CA GLN A 411 -17.54 11.90 -14.64
C GLN A 411 -16.26 12.07 -15.48
N LYS A 412 -15.08 12.00 -14.87
CA LYS A 412 -13.80 12.15 -15.57
C LYS A 412 -13.43 10.96 -16.44
N MET A 413 -14.01 9.79 -16.18
CA MET A 413 -13.84 8.58 -16.99
C MET A 413 -14.88 8.45 -18.11
N GLY A 414 -15.75 9.45 -18.32
CA GLY A 414 -16.82 9.38 -19.33
C GLY A 414 -18.02 8.52 -18.91
N CYS A 415 -18.12 8.17 -17.63
CA CYS A 415 -19.21 7.36 -17.08
C CYS A 415 -20.39 8.23 -16.61
N LEU A 416 -21.58 7.62 -16.51
CA LEU A 416 -22.71 8.27 -15.85
C LEU A 416 -22.35 8.62 -14.39
N PRO A 417 -22.76 9.78 -13.84
CA PRO A 417 -22.35 10.21 -12.50
C PRO A 417 -22.73 9.24 -11.36
N GLN A 418 -23.75 8.41 -11.57
CA GLN A 418 -24.19 7.39 -10.61
C GLN A 418 -23.92 6.00 -11.18
N SER A 419 -23.36 5.12 -10.37
CA SER A 419 -23.27 3.70 -10.69
C SER A 419 -24.66 3.07 -10.65
N GLN A 420 -24.92 2.16 -11.59
CA GLN A 420 -26.16 1.38 -11.60
C GLN A 420 -26.11 0.23 -10.58
N ASN A 421 -24.91 -0.22 -10.24
CA ASN A 421 -24.66 -1.41 -9.44
C ASN A 421 -24.35 -1.10 -7.98
N PHE A 422 -23.80 0.08 -7.70
CA PHE A 422 -23.32 0.44 -6.37
C PHE A 422 -23.72 1.86 -5.96
N ILE A 423 -24.00 2.01 -4.67
CA ILE A 423 -24.23 3.30 -4.03
C ILE A 423 -22.89 3.86 -3.59
N TYR A 424 -22.63 5.09 -4.02
CA TYR A 424 -21.55 5.89 -3.46
C TYR A 424 -21.90 6.38 -2.07
N CYS A 425 -20.99 6.22 -1.13
CA CYS A 425 -21.14 6.74 0.22
C CYS A 425 -20.83 8.23 0.23
N ASP A 426 -21.86 9.04 -0.01
CA ASP A 426 -21.77 10.51 0.00
C ASP A 426 -22.10 11.08 1.39
N PRO A 427 -21.09 11.54 2.16
CA PRO A 427 -21.30 12.16 3.46
C PRO A 427 -21.78 13.61 3.37
N GLU A 428 -21.80 14.24 2.20
CA GLU A 428 -22.41 15.57 2.01
C GLU A 428 -23.95 15.45 1.90
N ASN A 429 -24.44 14.27 1.51
CA ASN A 429 -25.86 13.96 1.48
C ASN A 429 -26.20 12.62 2.16
N PRO A 430 -25.94 12.50 3.48
CA PRO A 430 -26.08 11.23 4.20
C PRO A 430 -27.53 10.73 4.21
N GLN A 431 -28.52 11.63 4.12
CA GLN A 431 -29.93 11.26 4.05
C GLN A 431 -30.29 10.62 2.70
N ALA A 432 -29.81 11.17 1.59
CA ALA A 432 -30.04 10.54 0.28
C ALA A 432 -29.34 9.19 0.18
N THR A 433 -28.11 9.09 0.70
CA THR A 433 -27.38 7.82 0.80
C THR A 433 -28.17 6.80 1.63
N ALA A 434 -28.64 7.19 2.82
CA ALA A 434 -29.41 6.32 3.72
C ALA A 434 -30.72 5.81 3.09
N LYS A 435 -31.42 6.64 2.30
CA LYS A 435 -32.66 6.22 1.60
C LYS A 435 -32.43 5.15 0.54
N ARG A 436 -31.22 5.07 -0.01
CA ARG A 436 -30.85 4.10 -1.05
C ARG A 436 -30.31 2.80 -0.45
N ILE A 437 -29.80 2.84 0.78
CA ILE A 437 -29.38 1.64 1.50
C ILE A 437 -30.63 0.81 1.81
N PRO A 438 -30.73 -0.44 1.30
CA PRO A 438 -31.82 -1.32 1.67
C PRO A 438 -31.89 -1.44 3.20
N ALA A 439 -33.09 -1.38 3.77
CA ALA A 439 -33.26 -1.65 5.20
C ALA A 439 -32.56 -2.98 5.52
N ALA A 440 -31.67 -2.98 6.51
CA ALA A 440 -30.98 -4.19 6.92
C ALA A 440 -32.05 -5.25 7.18
N LYS A 441 -31.99 -6.37 6.47
CA LYS A 441 -32.83 -7.52 6.81
C LYS A 441 -32.44 -7.87 8.23
N GLU A 442 -33.31 -7.60 9.20
CA GLU A 442 -33.10 -8.03 10.58
C GLU A 442 -32.84 -9.54 10.51
N GLU A 443 -31.62 -9.97 10.81
CA GLU A 443 -31.34 -11.39 10.94
C GLU A 443 -32.29 -11.90 12.03
N PRO A 444 -33.13 -12.91 11.73
CA PRO A 444 -34.07 -13.42 12.72
C PRO A 444 -33.25 -13.85 13.93
N ALA A 445 -33.53 -13.21 15.08
CA ALA A 445 -32.79 -13.43 16.31
C ALA A 445 -32.60 -14.94 16.50
N LYS A 446 -31.35 -15.41 16.48
CA LYS A 446 -31.05 -16.82 16.71
C LYS A 446 -31.63 -17.18 18.07
N VAL A 447 -32.77 -17.88 18.06
CA VAL A 447 -33.41 -18.39 19.26
C VAL A 447 -32.43 -19.38 19.85
N THR A 448 -31.62 -18.92 20.81
CA THR A 448 -30.82 -19.79 21.65
C THR A 448 -31.79 -20.67 22.42
N LYS A 449 -32.05 -21.88 21.89
CA LYS A 449 -32.72 -22.94 22.64
C LYS A 449 -31.88 -23.18 23.89
N LYS A 450 -32.33 -22.63 25.03
CA LYS A 450 -31.81 -23.03 26.34
C LYS A 450 -32.04 -24.54 26.46
N SER A 451 -30.98 -25.31 26.31
CA SER A 451 -30.95 -26.71 26.68
C SER A 451 -31.29 -26.80 28.17
N LYS A 452 -32.52 -27.24 28.48
CA LYS A 452 -32.91 -27.62 29.84
C LYS A 452 -32.00 -28.77 30.27
N VAL A 453 -30.97 -28.45 31.06
CA VAL A 453 -30.23 -29.45 31.82
C VAL A 453 -31.18 -29.98 32.89
N LYS A 454 -31.62 -31.23 32.74
CA LYS A 454 -32.31 -31.95 33.81
C LYS A 454 -31.27 -32.26 34.89
N ALA A 455 -31.45 -31.69 36.08
CA ALA A 455 -30.78 -32.15 37.28
C ALA A 455 -31.21 -33.60 37.58
N LYS A 456 -30.25 -34.44 37.96
CA LYS A 456 -30.47 -35.75 38.57
C LYS A 456 -30.10 -35.66 40.03
#